data_AF-A0A1T4QX81-F1
#
_entry.id   AF-A0A1T4QX81-F1
#
_cell.length_a   1.000
_cell.length_b   1.000
_cell.length_c   1.000
_cell.angle_alpha   90.00
_cell.angle_beta   90.00
_cell.angle_gamma   90.00
#
_symmetry.space_group_name_H-M   'P 1'
#
loop_
_entity.id
_entity.type
_entity.pdbx_description
1 polymer ?
#
loop_
_entity_poly.entity_id
_entity_poly.type
_entity_poly.pdbx_seq_one_letter_code
_entity_poly.pdbx_strand_id
1 'polypeptide(L)'
;MQITGIKNAEFANAAQTAINCEIQISSGGWLPFTASYNDSEQHGRDVFTAIIESGSVADYVEPEFQPEPIPQKLSRAQARGALILAGLIDHVQPALDAIEDPLQRALAQNDWDNRMEFERTHPQLLAIADALGLTDDQLDQLFIKGAKL
;
A
#
# COMPACT_ATOMS: atom_id res chain seq x y z
N MET A 1 -29.23 -24.68 6.67
CA MET A 1 -27.89 -25.23 6.36
C MET A 1 -27.46 -26.08 7.54
N GLN A 2 -27.00 -27.32 7.34
CA GLN A 2 -26.50 -28.17 8.42
C GLN A 2 -24.97 -28.15 8.41
N ILE A 3 -24.37 -27.73 9.53
CA ILE A 3 -22.92 -27.63 9.71
C ILE A 3 -22.46 -28.89 10.44
N THR A 4 -21.50 -29.61 9.86
CA THR A 4 -21.02 -30.91 10.35
C THR A 4 -19.61 -30.87 10.92
N GLY A 5 -18.92 -29.73 10.83
CA GLY A 5 -17.57 -29.56 11.36
C GLY A 5 -17.13 -28.10 11.36
N ILE A 6 -16.21 -27.76 12.26
CA ILE A 6 -15.61 -26.42 12.45
C ILE A 6 -14.11 -26.59 12.67
N LYS A 7 -13.26 -25.77 12.03
CA LYS A 7 -11.81 -25.73 12.26
C LYS A 7 -11.23 -24.35 11.97
N ASN A 8 -9.94 -24.16 12.29
CA ASN A 8 -9.17 -22.93 12.00
C ASN A 8 -9.85 -21.67 12.56
N ALA A 9 -10.34 -21.75 13.80
CA ALA A 9 -11.02 -20.64 14.46
C ALA A 9 -10.02 -19.61 14.99
N GLU A 10 -10.21 -18.36 14.61
CA GLU A 10 -9.43 -17.20 15.05
C GLU A 10 -10.37 -16.00 15.25
N PHE A 11 -10.19 -15.23 16.32
CA PHE A 11 -10.97 -14.00 16.49
C PHE A 11 -10.73 -13.05 15.32
N ALA A 12 -11.81 -12.55 14.73
CA ALA A 12 -11.76 -11.65 13.57
C ALA A 12 -11.46 -10.19 13.95
N ASN A 13 -11.51 -9.86 15.25
CA ASN A 13 -11.26 -8.52 15.76
C ASN A 13 -10.85 -8.55 17.24
N ALA A 14 -10.21 -7.48 17.71
CA ALA A 14 -9.76 -7.34 19.09
C ALA A 14 -10.90 -7.31 20.12
N ALA A 15 -12.12 -6.94 19.71
CA ALA A 15 -13.30 -6.96 20.57
C ALA A 15 -13.90 -8.36 20.74
N GLN A 16 -13.34 -9.38 20.07
CA GLN A 16 -13.74 -10.77 20.13
C GLN A 16 -15.24 -11.00 19.83
N THR A 17 -15.82 -10.14 18.98
CA THR A 17 -17.25 -10.20 18.63
C THR A 17 -17.53 -11.08 17.42
N ALA A 18 -16.49 -11.45 16.69
CA ALA A 18 -16.58 -12.33 15.53
C ALA A 18 -15.37 -13.25 15.47
N ILE A 19 -15.54 -14.41 14.83
CA ILE A 19 -14.55 -15.47 14.69
C ILE A 19 -14.52 -15.89 13.23
N ASN A 20 -13.36 -15.77 12.60
CA ASN A 20 -13.09 -16.38 11.31
C ASN A 20 -12.85 -17.88 11.53
N CYS A 21 -13.51 -18.72 10.75
CA CYS A 21 -13.34 -20.17 10.80
C CYS A 21 -13.63 -20.82 9.44
N GLU A 22 -13.37 -22.11 9.34
CA GLU A 22 -13.89 -22.93 8.25
C GLU A 22 -15.00 -23.83 8.77
N ILE A 23 -16.13 -23.85 8.06
CA ILE A 23 -17.26 -24.74 8.37
C ILE A 23 -17.41 -25.82 7.28
N GLN A 24 -17.76 -27.02 7.69
CA GLN A 24 -18.14 -28.09 6.78
C GLN A 24 -19.66 -28.11 6.67
N ILE A 25 -20.19 -28.06 5.44
CA ILE A 25 -21.62 -28.19 5.19
C ILE A 25 -21.97 -29.61 4.75
N SER A 26 -23.13 -30.11 5.17
CA SER A 26 -23.57 -31.49 4.88
C SER A 26 -23.67 -31.83 3.39
N SER A 27 -23.82 -30.83 2.51
CA SER A 27 -23.97 -30.97 1.06
C SER A 27 -22.71 -30.60 0.27
N GLY A 28 -21.58 -30.31 0.93
CA GLY A 28 -20.41 -29.73 0.27
C GLY A 28 -19.10 -29.83 1.06
N GLY A 29 -18.12 -29.03 0.64
CA GLY A 29 -16.79 -29.00 1.24
C GLY A 29 -16.67 -28.06 2.43
N TRP A 30 -15.42 -27.83 2.85
CA TRP A 30 -15.07 -26.79 3.81
C TRP A 30 -15.16 -25.42 3.13
N LEU A 31 -15.76 -24.45 3.82
CA LEU A 31 -15.94 -23.09 3.34
C LEU A 31 -15.47 -22.09 4.41
N PRO A 32 -14.84 -20.97 4.01
CA PRO A 32 -14.57 -19.89 4.94
C PRO A 32 -15.90 -19.29 5.44
N PHE A 33 -15.94 -18.99 6.72
CA PHE A 33 -17.08 -18.41 7.40
C PHE A 33 -16.60 -17.44 8.49
N THR A 34 -17.39 -16.41 8.75
CA THR A 34 -17.17 -15.52 9.89
C THR A 34 -18.40 -15.60 10.76
N ALA A 35 -18.26 -16.23 11.92
CA ALA A 35 -19.33 -16.34 12.90
C ALA A 35 -19.32 -15.13 13.83
N SER A 36 -20.48 -14.60 14.17
CA SER A 36 -20.66 -13.45 15.06
C SER A 36 -21.61 -13.79 16.19
N TYR A 37 -21.33 -13.27 17.40
CA TYR A 37 -22.24 -13.45 18.54
C TYR A 37 -23.63 -12.84 18.28
N ASN A 38 -23.68 -11.83 17.40
CA ASN A 38 -24.90 -11.11 17.01
C ASN A 38 -25.25 -11.32 15.53
N ASP A 39 -24.89 -12.49 14.97
CA ASP A 39 -25.35 -12.86 13.63
C ASP A 39 -26.88 -12.80 13.56
N SER A 40 -27.41 -12.39 12.40
CA SER A 40 -28.87 -12.38 12.16
C SER A 40 -29.41 -13.81 12.04
N GLU A 41 -28.63 -14.70 11.46
CA GLU A 41 -28.97 -16.10 11.24
C GLU A 41 -28.60 -16.97 12.44
N GLN A 42 -29.51 -17.88 12.84
CA GLN A 42 -29.31 -18.73 14.01
C GLN A 42 -28.04 -19.56 13.92
N HIS A 43 -27.73 -20.11 12.75
CA HIS A 43 -26.56 -20.97 12.57
C HIS A 43 -25.24 -20.21 12.77
N GLY A 44 -25.16 -18.91 12.47
CA GLY A 44 -23.96 -18.11 12.75
C GLY A 44 -23.71 -17.96 14.25
N ARG A 45 -24.78 -17.68 15.01
CA ARG A 45 -24.73 -17.62 16.49
C ARG A 45 -24.39 -18.98 17.10
N ASP A 46 -24.95 -20.06 16.55
CA ASP A 46 -24.67 -21.43 17.01
C ASP A 46 -23.19 -21.79 16.79
N VAL A 47 -22.61 -21.44 15.63
CA VAL A 47 -21.19 -21.64 15.33
C VAL A 47 -20.32 -20.82 16.28
N PHE A 48 -20.64 -19.54 16.48
CA PHE A 48 -19.89 -18.69 17.42
C PHE A 48 -19.89 -19.31 18.83
N THR A 49 -21.07 -19.70 19.33
CA THR A 49 -21.23 -20.32 20.64
C THR A 49 -20.45 -21.63 20.75
N ALA A 50 -20.56 -22.52 19.75
CA ALA A 50 -19.86 -23.79 19.73
C ALA A 50 -18.33 -23.63 19.75
N ILE A 51 -17.79 -22.62 19.06
CA ILE A 51 -16.35 -22.32 19.08
C ILE A 51 -15.93 -21.84 20.48
N ILE A 52 -16.66 -20.90 21.06
CA ILE A 52 -16.36 -20.37 22.41
C ILE A 52 -16.41 -21.49 23.46
N GLU A 53 -17.44 -22.34 23.43
CA GLU A 53 -17.58 -23.47 24.34
C GLU A 53 -16.48 -24.53 24.17
N SER A 54 -15.96 -24.71 22.95
CA SER A 54 -14.84 -25.62 22.69
C SER A 54 -13.50 -25.13 23.28
N GLY A 55 -13.38 -23.83 23.56
CA GLY A 55 -12.15 -23.18 23.99
C GLY A 55 -11.02 -23.16 22.95
N SER A 56 -11.28 -23.61 21.72
CA SER A 56 -10.29 -23.72 20.65
C SER A 56 -10.41 -22.57 19.66
N VAL A 57 -10.06 -21.36 20.10
CA VAL A 57 -10.02 -20.14 19.27
C VAL A 57 -8.67 -19.45 19.44
N ALA A 58 -8.01 -19.13 18.32
CA ALA A 58 -6.80 -18.35 18.32
C ALA A 58 -7.11 -16.86 18.58
N ASP A 59 -6.18 -16.18 19.24
CA ASP A 59 -6.27 -14.74 19.46
C ASP A 59 -6.27 -13.97 18.13
N TYR A 60 -6.96 -12.83 18.12
CA TYR A 60 -6.92 -11.91 16.99
C TYR A 60 -5.50 -11.38 16.81
N VAL A 61 -4.98 -11.51 15.59
CA VAL A 61 -3.75 -10.86 15.16
C VAL A 61 -4.12 -9.67 14.29
N GLU A 62 -3.86 -8.46 14.77
CA GLU A 62 -4.05 -7.25 13.95
C GLU A 62 -3.13 -7.32 12.73
N PRO A 63 -3.66 -7.20 11.50
CA PRO A 63 -2.83 -7.22 10.31
C PRO A 63 -1.86 -6.03 10.35
N GLU A 64 -0.57 -6.31 10.21
CA GLU A 64 0.44 -5.26 10.15
C GLU A 64 0.22 -4.42 8.89
N PHE A 65 0.14 -3.10 9.05
CA PHE A 65 0.14 -2.18 7.91
C PHE A 65 1.52 -2.22 7.26
N GLN A 66 1.62 -2.85 6.09
CA GLN A 66 2.83 -2.83 5.28
C GLN A 66 2.78 -1.59 4.37
N PRO A 67 3.64 -0.57 4.60
CA PRO A 67 3.71 0.57 3.68
C PRO A 67 4.11 0.09 2.28
N GLU A 68 3.53 0.70 1.25
CA GLU A 68 3.90 0.40 -0.14
C GLU A 68 5.39 0.71 -0.33
N PRO A 69 6.21 -0.23 -0.88
CA PRO A 69 7.63 -0.01 -1.01
C PRO A 69 7.91 1.15 -1.95
N ILE A 70 8.78 2.07 -1.53
CA ILE A 70 9.17 3.23 -2.35
C ILE A 70 10.07 2.74 -3.49
N PRO A 71 9.66 2.89 -4.75
CA PRO A 71 10.51 2.55 -5.90
C PRO A 71 11.81 3.35 -5.83
N GLN A 72 12.96 2.69 -5.99
CA GLN A 72 14.27 3.36 -5.93
C GLN A 72 14.67 3.99 -7.26
N LYS A 73 13.96 3.66 -8.33
CA LYS A 73 14.19 4.20 -9.67
C LYS A 73 12.91 4.30 -10.47
N LEU A 74 12.85 5.30 -11.33
CA LEU A 74 11.82 5.45 -12.37
C LEU A 74 12.48 5.61 -13.73
N SER A 75 11.84 5.08 -14.77
CA SER A 75 12.19 5.49 -16.13
C SER A 75 11.88 6.98 -16.36
N ARG A 76 12.51 7.60 -17.35
CA ARG A 76 12.22 8.98 -17.75
C ARG A 76 10.73 9.23 -18.01
N ALA A 77 10.05 8.28 -18.66
CA ALA A 77 8.63 8.41 -18.96
C ALA A 77 7.79 8.43 -17.67
N GLN A 78 8.10 7.53 -16.73
CA GLN A 78 7.43 7.45 -15.43
C GLN A 78 7.66 8.68 -14.57
N ALA A 79 8.91 9.15 -14.46
CA ALA A 79 9.25 10.34 -13.67
C ALA A 79 8.59 11.61 -14.24
N ARG A 80 8.66 11.81 -15.56
CA ARG A 80 7.98 12.94 -16.21
C ARG A 80 6.46 12.82 -16.09
N GLY A 81 5.90 11.62 -16.26
CA GLY A 81 4.48 11.35 -16.07
C GLY A 81 4.00 11.67 -14.65
N ALA A 82 4.76 11.27 -13.63
CA ALA A 82 4.45 11.59 -12.24
C ALA A 82 4.42 13.10 -11.97
N LEU A 83 5.40 13.84 -12.50
CA LEU A 83 5.46 15.30 -12.38
C LEU A 83 4.32 15.99 -13.14
N ILE A 84 3.92 15.47 -14.31
CA ILE A 84 2.77 15.97 -15.07
C ILE A 84 1.49 15.80 -14.24
N LEU A 85 1.26 14.59 -13.72
CA LEU A 85 0.06 14.30 -12.91
C LEU A 85 0.03 15.09 -11.60
N ALA A 86 1.20 15.49 -11.08
CA ALA A 86 1.32 16.35 -9.91
C ALA A 86 1.23 17.85 -10.23
N GLY A 87 1.18 18.27 -11.50
CA GLY A 87 1.19 19.68 -11.90
C GLY A 87 2.53 20.38 -11.65
N LEU A 88 3.63 19.62 -11.51
CA LEU A 88 4.96 20.12 -11.17
C LEU A 88 5.90 20.20 -12.37
N ILE A 89 5.56 19.57 -13.48
CA ILE A 89 6.45 19.48 -14.65
C ILE A 89 6.89 20.86 -15.17
N ASP A 90 5.98 21.84 -15.15
CA ASP A 90 6.24 23.21 -15.64
C ASP A 90 7.15 24.02 -14.70
N HIS A 91 7.33 23.55 -13.45
CA HIS A 91 8.21 24.18 -12.47
C HIS A 91 9.66 23.68 -12.57
N VAL A 92 9.92 22.59 -13.31
CA VAL A 92 11.28 22.03 -13.44
C VAL A 92 12.21 22.96 -14.21
N GLN A 93 11.76 23.55 -15.33
CA GLN A 93 12.60 24.45 -16.12
C GLN A 93 12.96 25.72 -15.34
N PRO A 94 12.01 26.42 -14.68
CA PRO A 94 12.34 27.53 -13.77
C PRO A 94 13.35 27.16 -12.67
N ALA A 95 13.24 25.95 -12.09
CA ALA A 95 14.18 25.48 -11.08
C ALA A 95 15.60 25.28 -11.65
N LEU A 96 15.72 24.76 -12.87
CA LEU A 96 17.01 24.64 -13.57
C LEU A 96 17.58 26.02 -13.92
N ASP A 97 16.76 26.94 -14.43
CA ASP A 97 17.18 28.28 -14.83
C ASP A 97 17.68 29.13 -13.64
N ALA A 98 17.18 28.86 -12.43
CA ALA A 98 17.58 29.52 -11.19
C ALA A 98 19.01 29.17 -10.72
N ILE A 99 19.64 28.12 -11.26
CA ILE A 99 21.04 27.76 -10.94
C ILE A 99 21.97 28.88 -11.40
N GLU A 100 22.66 29.60 -10.50
CA GLU A 100 23.46 30.78 -10.86
C GLU A 100 24.67 30.47 -11.75
N ASP A 101 25.42 29.42 -11.43
CA ASP A 101 26.62 29.02 -12.15
C ASP A 101 26.26 28.48 -13.55
N PRO A 102 26.74 29.11 -14.64
CA PRO A 102 26.37 28.72 -16.01
C PRO A 102 26.79 27.30 -16.39
N LEU A 103 27.92 26.81 -15.85
CA LEU A 103 28.40 25.46 -16.12
C LEU A 103 27.52 24.43 -15.40
N GLN A 104 27.19 24.67 -14.12
CA GLN A 104 26.29 23.79 -13.36
C GLN A 104 24.89 23.75 -13.97
N ARG A 105 24.36 24.90 -14.40
CA ARG A 105 23.07 24.97 -15.11
C ARG A 105 23.09 24.11 -16.37
N ALA A 106 24.13 24.24 -17.20
CA ALA A 106 24.26 23.48 -18.44
C ALA A 106 24.37 21.96 -18.20
N LEU A 107 25.12 21.55 -17.18
CA LEU A 107 25.21 20.15 -16.76
C LEU A 107 23.87 19.63 -16.26
N ALA A 108 23.17 20.41 -15.43
CA ALA A 108 21.89 20.01 -14.87
C ALA A 108 20.82 19.86 -15.96
N GLN A 109 20.77 20.80 -16.91
CA GLN A 109 19.91 20.73 -18.08
C GLN A 109 20.20 19.48 -18.92
N ASN A 110 21.49 19.22 -19.21
CA ASN A 110 21.89 18.06 -20.00
C ASN A 110 21.43 16.75 -19.35
N ASP A 111 21.61 16.61 -18.04
CA ASP A 111 21.16 15.43 -17.30
C ASP A 111 19.64 15.30 -17.33
N TRP A 112 18.87 16.36 -17.03
CA TRP A 112 17.41 16.35 -17.10
C TRP A 112 16.85 15.94 -18.47
N ASP A 113 17.54 16.35 -19.55
CA ASP A 113 17.11 16.09 -20.92
C ASP A 113 17.52 14.72 -21.46
N ASN A 114 18.61 14.13 -20.94
CA ASN A 114 19.19 12.91 -21.50
C ASN A 114 19.15 11.71 -20.57
N ARG A 115 18.88 11.90 -19.27
CA ARG A 115 18.77 10.83 -18.30
C ARG A 115 17.61 9.89 -18.64
N MET A 116 17.91 8.59 -18.63
CA MET A 116 16.95 7.52 -18.94
C MET A 116 16.28 6.96 -17.69
N GLU A 117 16.99 6.95 -16.56
CA GLU A 117 16.51 6.48 -15.26
C GLU A 117 16.81 7.52 -14.17
N PHE A 118 15.81 7.82 -13.35
CA PHE A 118 15.89 8.70 -12.20
C PHE A 118 15.94 7.85 -10.93
N GLU A 119 17.07 7.90 -10.21
CA GLU A 119 17.24 7.21 -8.94
C GLU A 119 16.82 8.13 -7.79
N ARG A 120 16.10 7.57 -6.80
CA ARG A 120 15.51 8.31 -5.68
C ARG A 120 16.54 9.08 -4.83
N THR A 121 17.77 8.58 -4.79
CA THR A 121 18.89 9.13 -4.02
C THR A 121 19.87 9.93 -4.89
N HIS A 122 19.58 10.13 -6.18
CA HIS A 122 20.48 10.83 -7.08
C HIS A 122 20.62 12.32 -6.67
N PRO A 123 21.84 12.84 -6.44
CA PRO A 123 22.03 14.19 -5.90
C PRO A 123 21.35 15.29 -6.71
N GLN A 124 21.38 15.17 -8.04
CA GLN A 124 20.75 16.17 -8.90
C GLN A 124 19.22 16.12 -8.86
N LEU A 125 18.62 14.94 -8.70
CA LEU A 125 17.18 14.83 -8.54
C LEU A 125 16.75 15.45 -7.21
N LEU A 126 17.51 15.19 -6.14
CA LEU A 126 17.27 15.79 -4.83
C LEU A 126 17.37 17.31 -4.88
N ALA A 127 18.35 17.86 -5.62
CA ALA A 127 18.48 19.31 -5.82
C ALA A 127 17.26 19.92 -6.56
N ILE A 128 16.75 19.23 -7.59
CA ILE A 128 15.53 19.66 -8.29
C ILE A 128 14.33 19.57 -7.35
N ALA A 129 14.20 18.48 -6.58
CA ALA A 129 13.10 18.32 -5.62
C ALA A 129 13.08 19.41 -4.55
N ASP A 130 14.26 19.76 -4.00
CA ASP A 130 14.43 20.87 -3.05
C ASP A 130 14.04 22.22 -3.68
N ALA A 131 14.50 22.49 -4.90
CA ALA A 131 14.13 23.71 -5.65
C ALA A 131 12.62 23.80 -5.96
N LEU A 132 11.94 22.65 -6.06
CA LEU A 132 10.48 22.55 -6.21
C LEU A 132 9.74 22.61 -4.86
N GLY A 133 10.45 22.68 -3.73
CA GLY A 133 9.86 22.70 -2.39
C GLY A 133 9.24 21.37 -1.96
N LEU A 134 9.68 20.25 -2.53
CA LEU A 134 9.17 18.92 -2.21
C LEU A 134 9.79 18.38 -0.93
N THR A 135 8.95 17.86 -0.03
CA THR A 135 9.41 17.06 1.10
C THR A 135 9.82 15.64 0.65
N ASP A 136 10.57 14.94 1.51
CA ASP A 136 10.97 13.55 1.28
C ASP A 136 9.74 12.65 1.03
N ASP A 137 8.69 12.79 1.85
CA ASP A 137 7.42 12.08 1.68
C ASP A 137 6.73 12.41 0.35
N GLN A 138 6.74 13.68 -0.08
CA GLN A 138 6.12 14.08 -1.35
C GLN A 138 6.88 13.50 -2.55
N LEU A 139 8.21 13.45 -2.46
CA LEU A 139 9.04 12.82 -3.46
C LEU A 139 8.79 11.29 -3.48
N ASP A 140 8.66 10.64 -2.33
CA ASP A 140 8.30 9.23 -2.25
C ASP A 140 6.94 8.95 -2.89
N GLN A 141 5.95 9.80 -2.66
CA GLN A 141 4.65 9.69 -3.29
C GLN A 141 4.73 9.87 -4.82
N LEU A 142 5.62 10.71 -5.33
CA LEU A 142 5.87 10.80 -6.78
C LEU A 142 6.48 9.51 -7.32
N PHE A 143 7.41 8.89 -6.60
CA PHE A 143 8.00 7.61 -6.99
C PHE A 143 6.99 6.48 -6.99
N ILE A 144 6.19 6.35 -5.92
CA ILE A 144 5.12 5.35 -5.80
C ILE A 144 4.08 5.50 -6.92
N LYS A 145 3.63 6.74 -7.20
CA LYS A 145 2.66 6.99 -8.28
C LYS A 145 3.28 6.78 -9.66
N GLY A 146 4.52 7.24 -9.87
CA GLY A 146 5.22 7.14 -11.14
C GLY A 146 5.50 5.70 -11.55
N ALA A 147 5.79 4.80 -10.62
CA ALA A 147 6.02 3.39 -10.92
C ALA A 147 4.78 2.63 -11.45
N LYS A 148 3.59 3.24 -11.34
CA LYS A 148 2.32 2.69 -11.84
C LYS A 148 1.99 3.15 -13.27
N LEU A 149 2.84 3.99 -13.87
CA LEU A 149 2.77 4.47 -15.26
C LEU A 149 3.67 3.65 -16.18
#